data_AF-A0ABD0Y717-F1
#
_entry.id   AF-A0ABD0Y717-F1
#
_cell.length_a   1.000
_cell.length_b   1.000
_cell.length_c   1.000
_cell.angle_alpha   90.00
_cell.angle_beta   90.00
_cell.angle_gamma   90.00
#
_symmetry.space_group_name_H-M   'P 1'
#
loop_
_entity.id
_entity.type
_entity.pdbx_description
1 polymer ?
#
loop_
_entity_poly.entity_id
_entity_poly.type
_entity_poly.pdbx_seq_one_letter_code
_entity_poly.pdbx_strand_id
1 'polypeptide(L)'
;MTGIGCKLLKSSSSGRGTGLEIFLSKFNESDVQVNNVAEFPEAGMGILVPMGHRSKMVSTVKLTLTESSPQIQSLPMEKRGCYFKGEYTLRITTEYTFKNCLIQCRMDFIKSICGCLPYYFNEGF
;
A
#
# COMPACT_ATOMS: atom_id res chain seq x y z
N MET A 1 21.00 8.54 8.74
CA MET A 1 19.77 9.00 8.08
C MET A 1 18.62 8.77 9.04
N THR A 2 18.30 9.79 9.84
CA THR A 2 17.26 9.75 10.87
C THR A 2 15.89 9.90 10.21
N GLY A 3 15.28 8.76 9.86
CA GLY A 3 13.92 8.71 9.35
C GLY A 3 12.95 9.26 10.39
N ILE A 4 12.00 10.08 9.94
CA ILE A 4 10.83 10.50 10.72
C ILE A 4 10.22 9.24 11.32
N GLY A 5 10.26 9.11 12.64
CA GLY A 5 9.87 7.89 13.35
C GLY A 5 8.39 7.58 13.11
N CYS A 6 8.11 6.66 12.20
CA CYS A 6 6.76 6.13 12.02
C CYS A 6 6.38 5.33 13.27
N LYS A 7 5.47 5.89 14.08
CA LYS A 7 4.92 5.17 15.24
C LYS A 7 3.76 4.30 14.77
N LEU A 8 3.95 2.99 14.81
CA LEU A 8 2.87 2.04 14.53
C LEU A 8 1.76 2.20 15.58
N LEU A 9 0.54 2.42 15.10
CA LEU A 9 -0.67 2.49 15.91
C LEU A 9 -1.57 1.28 15.62
N LYS A 10 -2.33 0.85 16.62
CA LYS A 10 -3.30 -0.24 16.53
C LYS A 10 -4.64 0.24 17.07
N SER A 11 -5.72 -0.06 16.38
CA SER A 11 -7.07 0.15 16.89
C SER A 11 -7.34 -0.84 18.03
N SER A 12 -7.87 -0.36 19.16
CA SER A 12 -8.22 -1.21 20.32
C SER A 12 -9.49 -2.04 20.10
N SER A 13 -10.40 -1.56 19.25
CA SER A 13 -11.64 -2.23 18.88
C SER A 13 -12.19 -1.70 17.56
N SER A 14 -13.17 -2.39 16.99
CA SER A 14 -13.94 -1.88 15.84
C SER A 14 -14.95 -0.82 16.29
N GLY A 15 -15.01 0.31 15.59
CA GLY A 15 -16.00 1.35 15.85
C GLY A 15 -15.57 2.73 15.37
N ARG A 16 -16.53 3.65 15.25
CA ARG A 16 -16.27 5.03 14.78
C ARG A 16 -15.43 5.85 15.76
N GLY A 17 -15.46 5.54 17.05
CA GLY A 17 -14.69 6.25 18.09
C GLY A 17 -13.32 5.64 18.42
N THR A 18 -12.97 4.51 17.82
CA THR A 18 -11.72 3.77 18.08
C THR A 18 -10.83 3.64 16.84
N GLY A 19 -11.33 4.09 15.70
CA GLY A 19 -10.59 4.16 14.43
C GLY A 19 -9.86 5.49 14.25
N LEU A 20 -9.42 5.74 13.02
CA LEU A 20 -8.75 6.97 12.62
C LEU A 20 -9.79 8.05 12.28
N GLU A 21 -9.74 9.18 12.99
CA GLU A 21 -10.54 10.37 12.68
C GLU A 21 -9.60 11.50 12.23
N ILE A 22 -9.88 12.08 11.05
CA ILE A 22 -9.09 13.14 10.45
C ILE A 22 -10.01 14.29 10.09
N PHE A 23 -9.64 15.51 10.48
CA PHE A 23 -10.31 16.74 10.07
C PHE A 23 -9.48 17.41 8.98
N LEU A 24 -9.99 17.39 7.75
CA LEU A 24 -9.38 18.06 6.62
C LEU A 24 -9.89 19.52 6.58
N SER A 25 -8.99 20.47 6.37
CA SER A 25 -9.29 21.91 6.35
C SER A 25 -9.03 22.59 5.00
N LYS A 26 -8.89 21.81 3.92
CA LYS A 26 -8.68 22.34 2.57
C LYS A 26 -10.00 22.78 1.91
N PHE A 27 -9.91 23.81 1.07
CA PHE A 27 -11.05 24.37 0.33
C PHE A 27 -11.35 23.65 -1.02
N ASN A 28 -10.55 22.63 -1.37
CA ASN A 28 -10.70 21.82 -2.60
C ASN A 28 -10.90 20.33 -2.24
N GLU A 29 -11.03 19.48 -3.26
CA GLU A 29 -11.04 18.02 -3.12
C GLU A 29 -9.76 17.48 -2.47
N SER A 30 -9.92 16.45 -1.63
CA SER A 30 -8.80 15.72 -1.03
C SER A 30 -8.84 14.27 -1.52
N ASP A 31 -7.69 13.75 -1.96
CA ASP A 31 -7.53 12.33 -2.28
C ASP A 31 -7.08 11.58 -1.03
N VAL A 32 -7.89 10.60 -0.59
CA VAL A 32 -7.62 9.78 0.60
C VAL A 32 -7.48 8.33 0.20
N GLN A 33 -6.34 7.71 0.55
CA GLN A 33 -6.03 6.33 0.23
C GLN A 33 -5.77 5.51 1.50
N VAL A 34 -6.23 4.26 1.49
CA VAL A 34 -5.94 3.27 2.54
C VAL A 34 -5.30 2.06 1.89
N ASN A 35 -4.07 1.75 2.29
CA ASN A 35 -3.30 0.62 1.76
C ASN A 35 -2.70 -0.22 2.88
N ASN A 36 -2.25 -1.42 2.52
CA ASN A 36 -1.35 -2.19 3.39
C ASN A 36 -0.01 -1.45 3.53
N VAL A 37 0.58 -1.47 4.73
CA VAL A 37 1.88 -0.83 5.02
C VAL A 37 3.03 -1.34 4.13
N ALA A 38 2.93 -2.58 3.64
CA ALA A 38 3.91 -3.17 2.73
C ALA A 38 3.66 -2.82 1.25
N GLU A 39 2.49 -2.25 0.91
CA GLU A 39 2.14 -1.89 -0.47
C GLU A 39 2.52 -0.44 -0.78
N PHE A 40 3.09 -0.22 -1.96
CA PHE A 40 3.36 1.12 -2.46
C PHE A 40 2.03 1.86 -2.72
N PRO A 41 1.84 3.08 -2.20
CA PRO A 41 0.63 3.86 -2.45
C PRO A 41 0.65 4.45 -3.86
N GLU A 42 0.03 3.74 -4.81
CA GLU A 42 -0.04 4.21 -6.20
C GLU A 42 -0.90 5.48 -6.32
N ALA A 43 -0.35 6.50 -6.99
CA ALA A 43 -1.01 7.78 -7.21
C ALA A 43 -2.27 7.62 -8.07
N GLY A 44 -3.35 8.32 -7.69
CA GLY A 44 -4.63 8.30 -8.40
C GLY A 44 -5.53 7.10 -8.08
N MET A 45 -5.13 6.24 -7.14
CA MET A 45 -5.92 5.09 -6.67
C MET A 45 -6.68 5.35 -5.36
N GLY A 46 -6.72 6.60 -4.88
CA GLY A 46 -7.47 6.95 -3.69
C GLY A 46 -8.89 7.44 -3.98
N ILE A 47 -9.60 7.78 -2.92
CA ILE A 47 -11.00 8.22 -2.96
C ILE A 47 -11.03 9.74 -2.86
N LEU A 48 -11.66 10.39 -3.84
CA LEU A 48 -11.93 11.82 -3.80
C LEU A 48 -12.98 12.12 -2.74
N VAL A 49 -12.60 12.91 -1.75
CA VAL A 49 -13.48 13.39 -0.68
C VAL A 49 -13.95 14.79 -1.04
N PRO A 50 -15.24 14.97 -1.44
CA PRO A 50 -15.77 16.29 -1.76
C PRO A 50 -15.90 17.11 -0.48
N MET A 51 -15.26 18.29 -0.47
CA MET A 51 -15.25 19.19 0.66
C MET A 51 -16.40 20.19 0.55
N GLY A 52 -17.49 19.92 1.27
CA GLY A 52 -18.66 20.78 1.40
C GLY A 52 -18.97 21.08 2.86
N HIS A 53 -19.95 21.95 3.12
CA HIS A 53 -20.38 22.28 4.49
C HIS A 53 -20.83 21.00 5.21
N ARG A 54 -20.06 20.58 6.24
CA ARG A 54 -20.31 19.39 7.08
C ARG A 54 -20.26 18.04 6.33
N SER A 55 -19.44 17.92 5.27
CA SER A 55 -19.17 16.61 4.66
C SER A 55 -18.51 15.66 5.66
N LYS A 56 -19.15 14.51 5.92
CA LYS A 56 -18.59 13.42 6.74
C LYS A 56 -18.49 12.15 5.90
N MET A 57 -17.28 11.63 5.75
CA MET A 57 -17.03 10.32 5.15
C MET A 57 -16.72 9.31 6.25
N VAL A 58 -17.28 8.10 6.14
CA VAL A 58 -16.97 6.98 7.03
C VAL A 58 -16.56 5.80 6.16
N SER A 59 -15.33 5.32 6.35
CA SER A 59 -14.82 4.12 5.68
C SER A 59 -14.64 2.99 6.69
N THR A 60 -14.96 1.76 6.27
CA THR A 60 -14.77 0.55 7.09
C THR A 60 -13.65 -0.27 6.48
N VAL A 61 -12.62 -0.55 7.27
CA VAL A 61 -11.51 -1.42 6.87
C VAL A 61 -11.79 -2.84 7.39
N LYS A 62 -11.85 -3.81 6.48
CA LYS A 62 -11.95 -5.23 6.81
C LYS A 62 -10.61 -5.90 6.54
N LEU A 63 -10.06 -6.58 7.54
CA LEU A 63 -8.86 -7.39 7.38
C LEU A 63 -9.25 -8.76 6.81
N THR A 64 -8.59 -9.15 5.73
CA THR A 64 -8.64 -10.51 5.18
C THR A 64 -7.27 -11.14 5.37
N LEU A 65 -7.22 -12.28 6.04
CA LEU A 65 -6.00 -13.07 6.23
C LEU A 65 -6.11 -14.33 5.39
N THR A 66 -5.04 -14.65 4.67
CA THR A 66 -4.89 -15.88 3.91
C THR A 66 -3.70 -16.63 4.48
N GLU A 67 -3.95 -17.83 4.98
CA GLU A 67 -2.93 -18.70 5.56
C GLU A 67 -2.85 -19.99 4.74
N SER A 68 -1.63 -20.49 4.58
CA SER A 68 -1.35 -21.76 3.89
C SER A 68 -0.91 -22.81 4.90
N SER A 69 -1.14 -24.09 4.59
CA SER A 69 -0.58 -25.16 5.41
C SER A 69 0.96 -25.17 5.37
N PRO A 70 1.65 -25.53 6.47
CA PRO A 70 3.11 -25.54 6.52
C PRO A 70 3.76 -26.43 5.45
N GLN A 71 3.10 -27.52 5.05
CA GLN A 71 3.63 -28.44 4.04
C GLN A 71 3.81 -27.77 2.67
N ILE A 72 2.98 -26.76 2.34
CA ILE A 72 3.08 -26.04 1.07
C ILE A 72 4.42 -25.31 0.97
N GLN A 73 5.01 -24.84 2.09
CA GLN A 73 6.31 -24.16 2.09
C GLN A 73 7.46 -25.03 1.58
N SER A 74 7.32 -26.36 1.63
CA SER A 74 8.33 -27.31 1.12
C SER A 74 8.30 -27.50 -0.40
N LEU A 75 7.21 -27.12 -1.07
CA LEU A 75 7.11 -27.22 -2.53
C LEU A 75 7.99 -26.14 -3.18
N PRO A 76 8.73 -26.42 -4.27
CA PRO A 76 9.46 -25.38 -4.99
C PRO A 76 8.56 -24.21 -5.44
N MET A 77 9.10 -22.99 -5.45
CA MET A 77 8.38 -21.76 -5.79
C MET A 77 7.64 -21.85 -7.13
N GLU A 78 8.30 -22.43 -8.14
CA GLU A 78 7.79 -22.57 -9.50
C GLU A 78 6.53 -23.45 -9.56
N LYS A 79 6.39 -24.40 -8.63
CA LYS A 79 5.22 -25.28 -8.55
C LYS A 79 4.05 -24.64 -7.79
N ARG A 80 4.32 -23.68 -6.89
CA ARG A 80 3.29 -23.00 -6.10
C ARG A 80 2.64 -21.84 -6.86
N GLY A 81 3.40 -21.16 -7.70
CA GLY A 81 2.92 -19.96 -8.40
C GLY A 81 2.70 -18.75 -7.49
N CYS A 82 3.19 -18.78 -6.25
CA CYS A 82 3.17 -17.68 -5.30
C CYS A 82 4.42 -17.70 -4.41
N TYR A 83 4.75 -16.55 -3.81
CA TYR A 83 5.92 -16.36 -2.97
C TYR A 83 5.52 -16.17 -1.51
N PHE A 84 6.23 -16.84 -0.61
CA PHE A 84 6.24 -16.53 0.80
C PHE A 84 7.11 -15.30 1.09
N LYS A 85 6.94 -14.76 2.29
CA LYS A 85 7.71 -13.62 2.78
C LYS A 85 9.22 -13.94 2.73
N GLY A 86 9.99 -13.06 2.07
CA GLY A 86 11.44 -13.18 1.95
C GLY A 86 11.95 -14.10 0.83
N GLU A 87 11.08 -14.84 0.13
CA GLU A 87 11.48 -15.65 -1.02
C GLU A 87 11.74 -14.83 -2.28
N TYR A 88 11.10 -13.66 -2.36
CA TYR A 88 11.25 -12.73 -3.48
C TYR A 88 11.35 -11.30 -2.95
N THR A 89 12.31 -10.56 -3.47
CA THR A 89 12.55 -9.15 -3.12
C THR A 89 12.37 -8.28 -4.35
N LEU A 90 11.63 -7.19 -4.19
CA LEU A 90 11.44 -6.18 -5.22
C LEU A 90 12.48 -5.07 -5.03
N ARG A 91 12.82 -4.36 -6.10
CA ARG A 91 13.69 -3.17 -6.05
C ARG A 91 13.04 -2.03 -5.27
N ILE A 92 11.72 -1.93 -5.33
CA ILE A 92 10.95 -0.82 -4.75
C ILE A 92 10.48 -1.08 -3.31
N THR A 93 10.40 -2.34 -2.89
CA THR A 93 9.94 -2.75 -1.55
C THR A 93 10.61 -4.06 -1.14
N THR A 94 10.95 -4.19 0.15
CA THR A 94 11.54 -5.43 0.68
C THR A 94 10.54 -6.59 0.78
N GLU A 95 9.25 -6.27 0.89
CA GLU A 95 8.16 -7.24 0.99
C GLU A 95 7.51 -7.44 -0.39
N TYR A 96 7.34 -8.71 -0.80
CA TYR A 96 6.59 -9.03 -2.01
C TYR A 96 5.09 -8.87 -1.79
N THR A 97 4.46 -8.12 -2.69
CA THR A 97 3.02 -8.17 -2.93
C THR A 97 2.78 -8.20 -4.43
N PHE A 98 1.64 -8.74 -4.86
CA PHE A 98 1.28 -8.73 -6.27
C PHE A 98 1.21 -7.31 -6.84
N LYS A 99 0.70 -6.34 -6.06
CA LYS A 99 0.64 -4.94 -6.47
C LYS A 99 2.02 -4.32 -6.67
N ASN A 100 2.94 -4.52 -5.71
CA ASN A 100 4.30 -3.97 -5.85
C ASN A 100 5.03 -4.59 -7.04
N CYS A 101 4.80 -5.88 -7.33
CA CYS A 101 5.35 -6.53 -8.52
C CYS A 101 4.88 -5.85 -9.81
N LEU A 102 3.58 -5.55 -9.93
CA LEU A 102 3.03 -4.84 -11.08
C LEU A 102 3.56 -3.41 -11.20
N ILE A 103 3.69 -2.70 -10.07
CA ILE A 103 4.25 -1.34 -10.04
C ILE A 103 5.70 -1.35 -10.53
N GLN A 104 6.54 -2.26 -10.02
CA GLN A 104 7.92 -2.40 -10.47
C GLN A 104 7.97 -2.77 -11.96
N CYS A 105 7.12 -3.69 -12.42
CA CYS A 105 7.04 -4.06 -13.84
C CYS A 105 6.73 -2.84 -14.72
N ARG A 106 5.78 -1.99 -14.28
CA ARG A 106 5.47 -0.72 -14.95
C ARG A 106 6.63 0.25 -14.93
N MET A 107 7.34 0.38 -13.81
CA MET A 107 8.52 1.23 -13.69
C MET A 107 9.65 0.76 -14.62
N ASP A 108 9.97 -0.54 -14.61
CA ASP A 108 10.99 -1.14 -15.47
C ASP A 108 10.65 -0.92 -16.95
N PHE A 109 9.38 -1.09 -17.33
CA PHE A 109 8.90 -0.82 -18.69
C PHE A 109 9.08 0.64 -19.08
N ILE A 110 8.59 1.59 -18.26
CA ILE A 110 8.72 3.03 -18.54
C ILE A 110 10.19 3.43 -18.63
N LYS A 111 11.03 2.95 -17.71
CA LYS A 111 12.47 3.24 -17.72
C LYS A 111 13.15 2.69 -18.97
N SER A 112 12.77 1.50 -19.44
CA SER A 112 13.37 0.88 -20.63
C SER A 112 13.04 1.64 -21.92
N ILE A 113 11.82 2.19 -22.03
CA ILE A 113 11.37 2.88 -23.24
C ILE A 113 11.70 4.37 -23.21
N CYS A 114 11.46 5.03 -22.08
CA CYS A 114 11.56 6.49 -21.95
C CYS A 114 12.90 6.95 -21.36
N GLY A 115 13.67 6.07 -20.73
CA GLY A 115 14.95 6.40 -20.08
C GLY A 115 14.81 7.12 -18.73
N CYS A 116 13.60 7.44 -18.27
CA CYS A 116 13.32 8.12 -17.02
C CYS A 116 12.11 7.51 -16.29
N LEU A 117 11.90 7.90 -15.04
CA LEU A 117 10.70 7.56 -14.26
C LEU A 117 9.93 8.83 -13.90
N PRO A 118 8.59 8.77 -13.84
CA PRO A 118 7.79 9.84 -13.26
C PRO A 118 8.22 10.19 -11.83
N TYR A 119 8.16 11.48 -11.49
CA TYR A 119 8.65 12.02 -10.20
C TYR A 119 8.02 11.38 -8.95
N TYR A 120 6.82 10.82 -9.07
CA TYR A 120 6.09 10.21 -7.96
C TYR A 120 6.55 8.78 -7.65
N PHE A 121 7.33 8.15 -8.52
CA PHE A 121 8.12 6.98 -8.15
C PHE A 121 9.41 7.48 -7.51
N ASN A 122 9.40 7.73 -6.19
CA ASN A 122 10.64 8.07 -5.52
C ASN A 122 11.55 6.82 -5.43
N GLU A 123 12.80 6.95 -5.83
CA GLU A 123 13.83 5.91 -5.69
C GLU A 123 14.32 5.87 -4.24
N GLY A 124 13.43 5.63 -3.28
CA GLY A 124 13.76 5.79 -1.87
C GLY A 124 12.74 5.19 -0.91
N PHE A 125 12.83 3.88 -0.75
CA PHE A 125 12.60 3.16 0.50
C PHE A 125 13.87 2.40 0.87
#